data_AF-A0A7C5NXW8-F1
#
_entry.id   AF-A0A7C5NXW8-F1
#
_cell.length_a   1.000
_cell.length_b   1.000
_cell.length_c   1.000
_cell.angle_alpha   90.00
_cell.angle_beta   90.00
_cell.angle_gamma   90.00
#
_symmetry.space_group_name_H-M   'P 1'
#
loop_
_entity.id
_entity.type
_entity.pdbx_description
1 polymer ?
#
loop_
_entity_poly.entity_id
_entity_poly.type
_entity_poly.pdbx_seq_one_letter_code
_entity_poly.pdbx_strand_id
1 'polypeptide(L)'
;MMIKKILLLLILTGLFACNKKTEPELMGNWKLENISGGFSGNGYNAEFDYLNITDEKHCEWLDSLNNPLATGTYQLSASKGKECIEFNIKNKPETFYFDLDLEYIFYSHDTLYMRPCFECNDCFDYFFIKDN
;
A
#
# COMPACT_ATOMS: atom_id res chain seq x y z
N MET A 1 23.07 64.48 -5.39
CA MET A 1 22.52 64.22 -6.75
C MET A 1 22.17 62.75 -6.82
N MET A 2 20.89 62.43 -7.02
CA MET A 2 20.27 61.10 -6.86
C MET A 2 20.72 60.10 -7.93
N ILE A 3 20.94 58.84 -7.54
CA ILE A 3 20.83 57.70 -8.46
C ILE A 3 19.80 56.72 -7.89
N LYS A 4 19.00 56.22 -8.83
CA LYS A 4 17.68 55.58 -8.73
C LYS A 4 17.72 54.15 -8.19
N LYS A 5 16.62 53.79 -7.52
CA LYS A 5 15.79 52.57 -7.61
C LYS A 5 16.52 51.22 -7.76
N ILE A 6 16.18 50.26 -6.88
CA ILE A 6 15.50 49.02 -7.26
C ILE A 6 14.76 48.48 -6.03
N LEU A 7 13.45 48.32 -6.22
CA LEU A 7 12.52 47.62 -5.36
C LEU A 7 12.80 46.11 -5.50
N LEU A 8 13.19 45.44 -4.41
CA LEU A 8 13.21 43.97 -4.40
C LEU A 8 12.07 43.47 -3.50
N LEU A 9 10.96 43.16 -4.15
CA LEU A 9 9.82 42.48 -3.58
C LEU A 9 10.22 41.01 -3.39
N LEU A 10 10.69 40.64 -2.21
CA LEU A 10 10.89 39.23 -1.86
C LEU A 10 9.52 38.64 -1.51
N ILE A 11 8.85 38.15 -2.56
CA ILE A 11 7.70 37.26 -2.44
C ILE A 11 8.22 35.99 -1.79
N LEU A 12 8.00 35.85 -0.48
CA LEU A 12 8.17 34.60 0.24
C LEU A 12 6.97 33.71 -0.12
N THR A 13 6.95 33.14 -1.33
CA THR A 13 6.12 31.98 -1.62
C THR A 13 6.72 30.85 -0.81
N GLY A 14 6.24 30.68 0.43
CA GLY A 14 6.37 29.45 1.17
C GLY A 14 5.91 28.34 0.24
N LEU A 15 6.88 27.58 -0.23
CA LEU A 15 6.69 26.32 -0.90
C LEU A 15 5.70 25.54 -0.04
N PHE A 16 4.48 25.35 -0.53
CA PHE A 16 3.73 24.15 -0.20
C PHE A 16 4.60 23.00 -0.72
N ALA A 17 5.56 22.58 0.11
CA ALA A 17 6.17 21.29 0.01
C ALA A 17 5.02 20.31 0.28
N CYS A 18 4.29 20.01 -0.79
CA CYS A 18 3.45 18.84 -0.91
C CYS A 18 4.42 17.68 -0.77
N ASN A 19 4.70 17.30 0.48
CA ASN A 19 5.41 16.09 0.82
C ASN A 19 4.53 14.95 0.31
N LYS A 20 4.73 14.54 -0.94
CA LYS A 20 4.29 13.24 -1.46
C LYS A 20 5.07 12.19 -0.67
N LYS A 21 4.56 11.87 0.50
CA LYS A 21 5.25 11.06 1.50
C LYS A 21 4.53 9.73 1.62
N THR A 22 4.48 8.90 0.55
CA THR A 22 3.86 7.57 0.74
C THR A 22 4.16 6.44 -0.26
N GLU A 23 5.07 6.58 -1.23
CA GLU A 23 5.32 5.48 -2.19
C GLU A 23 6.52 4.56 -1.85
N PRO A 24 7.71 5.06 -1.45
CA PRO A 24 8.89 4.19 -1.29
C PRO A 24 8.78 3.16 -0.16
N GLU A 25 8.04 3.47 0.91
CA GLU A 25 7.95 2.60 2.09
C GLU A 25 7.13 1.33 1.81
N LEU A 26 6.13 1.41 0.93
CA LEU A 26 5.27 0.30 0.53
C LEU A 26 5.96 -0.69 -0.39
N MET A 27 7.01 -0.26 -1.10
CA MET A 27 7.76 -1.12 -2.00
C MET A 27 8.57 -2.16 -1.23
N GLY A 28 8.61 -3.38 -1.75
CA GLY A 28 9.38 -4.49 -1.21
C GLY A 28 8.63 -5.81 -1.24
N ASN A 29 9.31 -6.84 -0.75
CA ASN A 29 8.72 -8.15 -0.55
C ASN A 29 8.18 -8.24 0.89
N TRP A 30 6.88 -8.50 1.02
CA TRP A 30 6.17 -8.52 2.30
C TRP A 30 5.70 -9.93 2.60
N LYS A 31 6.31 -10.55 3.60
CA LYS A 31 5.91 -11.88 4.07
C LYS A 31 4.64 -11.78 4.91
N LEU A 32 3.64 -12.57 4.57
CA LEU A 32 2.42 -12.71 5.33
C LEU A 32 2.71 -13.48 6.63
N GLU A 33 2.41 -12.85 7.75
CA GLU A 33 2.58 -13.47 9.08
C GLU A 33 1.23 -13.87 9.69
N ASN A 34 0.16 -13.10 9.41
CA ASN A 34 -1.17 -13.42 9.90
C ASN A 34 -2.29 -12.85 9.03
N ILE A 35 -3.42 -13.56 9.03
CA ILE A 35 -4.71 -13.05 8.54
C ILE A 35 -5.72 -13.13 9.69
N SER A 36 -6.48 -12.07 9.88
CA SER A 36 -7.62 -12.04 10.81
C SER A 36 -8.86 -11.48 10.14
N GLY A 37 -10.00 -11.48 10.84
CA GLY A 37 -11.26 -11.00 10.29
C GLY A 37 -12.11 -12.11 9.66
N GLY A 38 -12.95 -11.74 8.70
CA GLY A 38 -14.05 -12.56 8.22
C GLY A 38 -15.14 -12.76 9.29
N PHE A 39 -16.22 -13.45 8.92
CA PHE A 39 -17.38 -13.65 9.80
C PHE A 39 -17.05 -14.24 11.18
N SER A 40 -16.03 -15.12 11.25
CA SER A 40 -15.61 -15.75 12.51
C SER A 40 -14.51 -14.99 13.26
N GLY A 41 -13.91 -13.96 12.64
CA GLY A 41 -12.76 -13.22 13.16
C GLY A 41 -11.40 -13.93 13.03
N ASN A 42 -11.38 -15.23 12.67
CA ASN A 42 -10.17 -16.05 12.65
C ASN A 42 -9.35 -15.98 11.35
N GLY A 43 -9.78 -15.19 10.36
CA GLY A 43 -9.15 -15.19 9.05
C GLY A 43 -9.41 -16.46 8.23
N TYR A 44 -8.51 -16.72 7.29
CA TYR A 44 -8.49 -17.93 6.46
C TYR A 44 -7.04 -18.36 6.19
N ASN A 45 -6.85 -19.60 5.74
CA ASN A 45 -5.54 -20.05 5.28
C ASN A 45 -5.29 -19.51 3.88
N ALA A 46 -4.35 -18.57 3.74
CA ALA A 46 -3.97 -18.04 2.44
C ALA A 46 -3.24 -19.07 1.59
N GLU A 47 -3.46 -18.97 0.28
CA GLU A 47 -2.71 -19.74 -0.73
C GLU A 47 -1.38 -19.08 -1.08
N PHE A 48 -1.09 -17.88 -0.56
CA PHE A 48 0.14 -17.13 -0.75
C PHE A 48 0.85 -16.91 0.57
N ASP A 49 2.17 -16.72 0.48
CA ASP A 49 3.04 -16.42 1.60
C ASP A 49 3.62 -15.00 1.53
N TYR A 50 3.66 -14.39 0.32
CA TYR A 50 4.27 -13.09 0.10
C TYR A 50 3.43 -12.18 -0.79
N LEU A 51 3.59 -10.88 -0.57
CA LEU A 51 3.14 -9.79 -1.44
C LEU A 51 4.35 -8.96 -1.85
N ASN A 52 4.70 -8.98 -3.13
CA ASN A 52 5.73 -8.15 -3.71
C ASN A 52 5.11 -6.89 -4.32
N ILE A 53 5.58 -5.71 -3.95
CA ILE A 53 5.14 -4.40 -4.49
C ILE A 53 6.36 -3.68 -5.06
N THR A 54 6.32 -3.29 -6.33
CA THR A 54 7.43 -2.61 -7.00
C THR A 54 7.14 -1.14 -7.30
N ASP A 55 8.18 -0.39 -7.66
CA ASP A 55 8.12 1.03 -8.03
C ASP A 55 7.39 1.32 -9.34
N GLU A 56 7.24 0.31 -10.21
CA GLU A 56 6.56 0.42 -11.50
C GLU A 56 5.03 0.23 -11.40
N LYS A 57 4.45 0.36 -10.20
CA LYS A 57 3.03 0.06 -9.91
C LYS A 57 2.65 -1.40 -10.19
N HIS A 58 3.62 -2.31 -10.12
CA HIS A 58 3.40 -3.74 -10.27
C HIS A 58 3.26 -4.40 -8.90
N CYS A 59 2.50 -5.49 -8.84
CA CYS A 59 2.34 -6.28 -7.64
C CYS A 59 2.18 -7.77 -7.98
N GLU A 60 2.70 -8.61 -7.10
CA GLU A 60 2.68 -10.06 -7.23
C GLU A 60 2.39 -10.71 -5.87
N TRP A 61 1.53 -11.70 -5.84
CA TRP A 61 1.36 -12.60 -4.70
C TRP A 61 2.16 -13.86 -5.01
N LEU A 62 3.01 -14.27 -4.08
CA LEU A 62 3.94 -15.36 -4.29
C LEU A 62 3.70 -16.47 -3.27
N ASP A 63 4.00 -17.71 -3.66
CA ASP A 63 4.12 -18.83 -2.73
C ASP A 63 5.45 -18.77 -1.93
N SER A 64 5.63 -19.70 -0.98
CA SER A 64 6.84 -19.84 -0.17
C SER A 64 8.14 -20.10 -0.96
N LEU A 65 8.04 -20.43 -2.24
CA LEU A 65 9.17 -20.63 -3.14
C LEU A 65 9.40 -19.41 -4.06
N ASN A 66 8.69 -18.31 -3.83
CA ASN A 66 8.67 -17.09 -4.65
C ASN A 66 8.14 -17.28 -6.08
N ASN A 67 7.29 -18.29 -6.32
CA ASN A 67 6.59 -18.41 -7.60
C ASN A 67 5.36 -17.50 -7.61
N PRO A 68 5.12 -16.74 -8.69
CA PRO A 68 3.95 -15.89 -8.79
C PRO A 68 2.65 -16.70 -8.92
N LEU A 69 1.75 -16.50 -7.97
CA LEU A 69 0.39 -17.06 -7.97
C LEU A 69 -0.60 -16.09 -8.58
N ALA A 70 -0.44 -14.79 -8.29
CA ALA A 70 -1.26 -13.74 -8.86
C ALA A 70 -0.43 -12.53 -9.20
N THR A 71 -0.70 -11.90 -10.35
CA THR A 71 0.05 -10.71 -10.79
C THR A 71 -0.89 -9.63 -11.32
N GLY A 72 -0.47 -8.38 -11.15
CA GLY A 72 -1.22 -7.25 -11.65
C GLY A 72 -0.59 -5.91 -11.34
N THR A 73 -1.41 -4.90 -11.22
CA THR A 73 -0.97 -3.53 -10.93
C THR A 73 -1.71 -2.99 -9.72
N TYR A 74 -1.20 -1.94 -9.10
CA TYR A 74 -1.90 -1.26 -8.02
C TYR A 74 -2.06 0.24 -8.27
N GLN A 75 -3.03 0.84 -7.59
CA GLN A 75 -3.24 2.28 -7.55
C GLN A 75 -3.42 2.72 -6.11
N LEU A 76 -2.84 3.87 -5.78
CA LEU A 76 -3.01 4.48 -4.46
C LEU A 76 -4.11 5.53 -4.53
N SER A 77 -4.95 5.57 -3.51
CA SER A 77 -6.00 6.57 -3.35
C SER A 77 -6.07 7.04 -1.90
N ALA A 78 -6.67 8.22 -1.71
CA ALA A 78 -7.04 8.70 -0.39
C ALA A 78 -8.57 8.74 -0.30
N SER A 79 -9.15 7.92 0.57
CA SER A 79 -10.60 7.79 0.73
C SER A 79 -11.00 7.98 2.18
N LYS A 80 -11.90 8.94 2.45
CA LYS A 80 -12.40 9.24 3.81
C LYS A 80 -11.29 9.46 4.86
N GLY A 81 -10.15 10.03 4.43
CA GLY A 81 -8.99 10.29 5.31
C GLY A 81 -8.06 9.09 5.54
N LYS A 82 -8.27 7.99 4.80
CA LYS A 82 -7.41 6.80 4.80
C LYS A 82 -6.57 6.74 3.54
N GLU A 83 -5.34 6.26 3.65
CA GLU A 83 -4.50 5.91 2.51
C GLU A 83 -4.78 4.47 2.11
N CYS A 84 -5.26 4.27 0.90
CA CYS A 84 -5.71 2.96 0.41
C CYS A 84 -4.95 2.56 -0.85
N ILE A 85 -4.78 1.25 -1.02
CA ILE A 85 -4.23 0.59 -2.17
C ILE A 85 -5.31 -0.27 -2.82
N GLU A 86 -5.53 -0.05 -4.11
CA GLU A 86 -6.42 -0.85 -4.94
C GLU A 86 -5.59 -1.74 -5.87
N PHE A 87 -5.75 -3.05 -5.72
CA PHE A 87 -5.08 -4.06 -6.52
C PHE A 87 -5.93 -4.48 -7.72
N ASN A 88 -5.32 -4.45 -8.90
CA ASN A 88 -5.94 -4.77 -10.18
C ASN A 88 -5.28 -6.04 -10.74
N ILE A 89 -5.81 -7.20 -10.33
CA ILE A 89 -5.24 -8.51 -10.64
C ILE A 89 -5.95 -9.15 -11.83
N LYS A 90 -5.17 -9.59 -12.82
CA LYS A 90 -5.70 -10.15 -14.08
C LYS A 90 -5.53 -11.66 -14.18
N ASN A 91 -4.46 -12.20 -13.58
CA ASN A 91 -4.13 -13.61 -13.63
C ASN A 91 -4.07 -14.13 -12.19
N LYS A 92 -5.04 -14.96 -11.79
CA LYS A 92 -5.03 -15.67 -10.52
C LYS A 92 -5.75 -17.02 -10.65
N PRO A 93 -5.38 -18.04 -9.87
CA PRO A 93 -6.18 -19.26 -9.73
C PRO A 93 -7.61 -18.95 -9.26
N GLU A 94 -8.58 -19.79 -9.62
CA GLU A 94 -9.97 -19.60 -9.21
C GLU A 94 -10.14 -19.63 -7.68
N THR A 95 -9.34 -20.45 -7.00
CA THR A 95 -9.31 -20.59 -5.54
C THR A 95 -8.57 -19.46 -4.83
N PHE A 96 -7.87 -18.59 -5.56
CA PHE A 96 -7.06 -17.54 -4.98
C PHE A 96 -7.95 -16.38 -4.52
N TYR A 97 -8.01 -16.17 -3.20
CA TYR A 97 -8.87 -15.20 -2.56
C TYR A 97 -8.04 -14.20 -1.74
N PHE A 98 -8.37 -12.91 -1.86
CA PHE A 98 -7.84 -11.80 -1.08
C PHE A 98 -8.68 -10.54 -1.38
N ASP A 99 -8.64 -9.56 -0.49
CA ASP A 99 -9.31 -8.28 -0.66
C ASP A 99 -8.53 -7.35 -1.60
N LEU A 100 -9.23 -6.64 -2.49
CA LEU A 100 -8.61 -5.83 -3.55
C LEU A 100 -8.44 -4.35 -3.16
N ASP A 101 -9.17 -3.84 -2.18
CA ASP A 101 -9.12 -2.43 -1.77
C ASP A 101 -8.86 -2.33 -0.26
N LEU A 102 -7.62 -2.01 0.08
CA LEU A 102 -7.09 -2.08 1.43
C LEU A 102 -6.51 -0.73 1.86
N GLU A 103 -6.88 -0.28 3.05
CA GLU A 103 -6.11 0.71 3.79
C GLU A 103 -4.78 0.07 4.23
N TYR A 104 -3.67 0.78 4.03
CA TYR A 104 -2.35 0.34 4.47
C TYR A 104 -1.83 1.21 5.61
N ILE A 105 -1.29 0.57 6.65
CA ILE A 105 -0.81 1.21 7.88
C ILE A 105 0.55 0.63 8.22
N PHE A 106 1.57 1.49 8.28
CA PHE A 106 2.89 1.11 8.77
C PHE A 106 2.96 1.28 10.29
N TYR A 107 3.14 0.19 11.03
CA TYR A 107 3.50 0.27 12.45
C TYR A 107 4.98 0.59 12.63
N SER A 108 5.81 0.16 11.68
CA SER A 108 7.24 0.45 11.56
C SER A 108 7.65 0.27 10.09
N HIS A 109 8.92 0.59 9.77
CA HIS A 109 9.45 0.48 8.39
C HIS A 109 9.40 -0.94 7.77
N ASP A 110 9.29 -1.95 8.63
CA ASP A 110 9.32 -3.38 8.34
C ASP A 110 8.01 -4.08 8.72
N THR A 111 7.02 -3.36 9.24
CA THR A 111 5.73 -3.93 9.64
C THR A 111 4.59 -3.19 8.95
N LEU A 112 3.86 -3.92 8.12
CA LEU A 112 2.75 -3.43 7.33
C LEU A 112 1.48 -4.16 7.71
N TYR A 113 0.46 -3.38 8.08
CA TYR A 113 -0.87 -3.88 8.34
C TYR A 113 -1.83 -3.35 7.29
N MET A 114 -2.57 -4.25 6.64
CA MET A 114 -3.57 -3.91 5.65
C MET A 114 -4.94 -4.37 6.11
N ARG A 115 -5.95 -3.52 5.92
CA ARG A 115 -7.33 -3.79 6.32
C ARG A 115 -8.30 -3.22 5.29
N PRO A 116 -9.57 -3.63 5.27
CA PRO A 116 -10.53 -3.11 4.31
C PRO A 116 -10.61 -1.57 4.36
N CYS A 117 -10.47 -0.91 3.21
CA CYS A 117 -10.55 0.55 3.13
C CYS A 117 -11.96 1.07 3.49
N PHE A 118 -12.98 0.22 3.33
CA PHE A 118 -14.38 0.46 3.65
C PHE A 118 -14.87 -0.41 4.83
N GLU A 119 -16.05 -0.10 5.37
CA GLU A 119 -16.66 -0.93 6.41
C GLU A 119 -17.16 -2.25 5.79
N CYS A 120 -16.63 -3.36 6.29
CA CYS A 120 -16.97 -4.69 5.80
C CYS A 120 -17.02 -5.68 6.97
N ASN A 121 -18.10 -6.47 7.03
CA ASN A 121 -18.33 -7.45 8.10
C ASN A 121 -17.71 -8.83 7.80
N ASP A 122 -17.29 -9.06 6.56
CA ASP A 122 -16.73 -10.34 6.10
C ASP A 122 -15.52 -10.11 5.19
N CYS A 123 -14.66 -9.18 5.60
CA CYS A 123 -13.39 -8.91 4.95
C CYS A 123 -12.25 -9.16 5.94
N PHE A 124 -11.04 -9.15 5.45
CA PHE A 124 -9.88 -9.65 6.15
C PHE A 124 -8.85 -8.57 6.38
N ASP A 125 -8.18 -8.69 7.52
CA ASP A 125 -7.01 -7.90 7.83
C ASP A 125 -5.76 -8.77 7.63
N TYR A 126 -4.70 -8.15 7.16
CA TYR A 126 -3.45 -8.80 6.81
C TYR A 126 -2.31 -8.14 7.57
N PHE A 127 -1.47 -8.96 8.18
CA PHE A 127 -0.28 -8.50 8.87
C PHE A 127 0.95 -9.06 8.15
N PHE A 128 1.81 -8.15 7.71
CA PHE A 128 3.00 -8.44 6.94
C PHE A 128 4.26 -7.93 7.62
N ILE A 129 5.35 -8.67 7.43
CA ILE A 129 6.70 -8.26 7.79
C ILE A 129 7.56 -8.20 6.52
N LYS A 130 8.39 -7.16 6.41
CA LYS A 130 9.28 -6.98 5.26
C LYS A 130 10.36 -8.05 5.25
N ASP A 131 10.45 -8.80 4.15
CA ASP A 131 11.50 -9.77 3.92
C ASP A 131 12.70 -9.06 3.27
N ASN A 132 13.87 -9.18 3.89
CA ASN A 132 15.08 -8.43 3.52
C ASN A 132 15.93 -9.16 2.47
#